data_AF-A0A5D2U306-F1
#
_entry.id   AF-A0A5D2U306-F1
#
_cell.length_a   1.000
_cell.length_b   1.000
_cell.length_c   1.000
_cell.angle_alpha   90.00
_cell.angle_beta   90.00
_cell.angle_gamma   90.00
#
_symmetry.space_group_name_H-M   'P 1'
#
loop_
_entity.id
_entity.type
_entity.pdbx_description
1 polymer ?
#
loop_
_entity_poly.entity_id
_entity_poly.type
_entity_poly.pdbx_seq_one_letter_code
_entity_poly.pdbx_strand_id
1 'polypeptide(L)'
;MLDDDVASNKAIGSYGSRFLQDQRKIVPRFSVLTHCNTGSLATAGYGTALGVICALHAEGVLERAYCTETRPFNQGSRLTAFELVHYKIPATLIADSAAAALMKESRLSAVIVGADHVAANALPYVQCIITSRFTLLHRFLPSTYLFPPEKKLSSRKDPQRSYCIHGEDLVSKLLHPGSWFGTLLLM
;
A
#
# COMPACT_ATOMS: atom_id res chain seq x y z
N MET A 1 5.21 21.40 -12.46
CA MET A 1 4.71 20.10 -13.00
C MET A 1 5.51 18.90 -12.49
N LEU A 2 6.84 18.84 -12.68
CA LEU A 2 7.66 17.75 -12.13
C LEU A 2 7.88 17.89 -10.61
N ASP A 3 8.21 19.11 -10.15
CA ASP A 3 8.41 19.37 -8.72
C ASP A 3 7.14 19.13 -7.90
N ASP A 4 5.97 19.46 -8.46
CA ASP A 4 4.67 19.20 -7.85
C ASP A 4 4.42 17.70 -7.65
N ASP A 5 4.77 16.87 -8.65
CA ASP A 5 4.64 15.41 -8.54
C ASP A 5 5.58 14.84 -7.47
N VAL A 6 6.82 15.34 -7.40
CA VAL A 6 7.76 14.96 -6.35
C VAL A 6 7.24 15.36 -4.96
N ALA A 7 6.67 16.56 -4.82
CA ALA A 7 6.07 17.02 -3.58
C ALA A 7 4.88 16.14 -3.17
N SER A 8 3.97 15.82 -4.10
CA SER A 8 2.86 14.90 -3.86
C SER A 8 3.34 13.51 -3.44
N ASN A 9 4.35 12.95 -4.11
CA ASN A 9 4.92 11.63 -3.78
C ASN A 9 5.52 11.60 -2.37
N LYS A 10 6.25 12.65 -1.97
CA LYS A 10 6.76 12.80 -0.60
C LYS A 10 5.63 12.92 0.42
N ALA A 11 4.59 13.68 0.11
CA ALA A 11 3.42 13.82 0.97
C ALA A 11 2.71 12.47 1.17
N ILE A 12 2.49 11.71 0.09
CA ILE A 12 1.95 10.34 0.13
C ILE A 12 2.78 9.45 1.07
N GLY A 13 4.10 9.49 0.95
CA GLY A 13 5.00 8.73 1.82
C GLY A 13 4.83 9.07 3.30
N SER A 14 4.87 10.37 3.62
CA SER A 14 4.68 10.89 4.98
C SER A 14 3.32 10.51 5.57
N TYR A 15 2.24 10.77 4.84
CA TYR A 15 0.89 10.46 5.32
C TYR A 15 0.66 8.96 5.47
N GLY A 16 1.15 8.16 4.52
CA GLY A 16 1.05 6.71 4.59
C GLY A 16 1.81 6.12 5.78
N SER A 17 3.03 6.60 6.04
CA SER A 17 3.82 6.18 7.20
C SER A 17 3.09 6.46 8.51
N ARG A 18 2.61 7.69 8.70
CA ARG A 18 1.88 8.11 9.90
C ARG A 18 0.59 7.31 10.09
N PHE A 19 -0.19 7.17 9.03
CA PHE A 19 -1.43 6.41 9.06
C PHE A 19 -1.19 4.95 9.47
N LEU A 20 -0.17 4.28 8.92
CA LEU A 20 0.17 2.91 9.31
C LEU A 20 0.56 2.81 10.78
N GLN A 21 1.30 3.78 11.30
CA GLN A 21 1.67 3.87 12.71
C GLN A 21 0.45 4.08 13.62
N ASP A 22 -0.46 4.98 13.25
CA ASP A 22 -1.69 5.26 14.01
C ASP A 22 -2.62 4.05 14.08
N GLN A 23 -2.71 3.27 13.01
CA GLN A 23 -3.53 2.05 12.96
C GLN A 23 -2.93 0.92 13.82
N ARG A 24 -1.63 0.96 14.09
CA ARG A 24 -0.86 -0.14 14.69
C ARG A 24 -0.11 0.33 15.93
N LYS A 25 -0.80 1.07 16.82
CA LYS A 25 -0.29 1.67 18.08
C LYS A 25 0.57 0.74 18.98
N ILE A 26 0.56 -0.57 18.74
CA ILE A 26 1.20 -1.61 19.56
C ILE A 26 2.39 -2.28 18.85
N VAL A 27 2.65 -2.01 17.56
CA VAL A 27 3.71 -2.71 16.80
C VAL A 27 4.96 -1.83 16.69
N PRO A 28 6.12 -2.21 17.26
CA PRO A 28 7.30 -1.36 17.29
C PRO A 28 8.01 -1.25 15.93
N ARG A 29 7.80 -2.21 15.03
CA ARG A 29 8.41 -2.24 13.70
C ARG A 29 7.48 -2.82 12.65
N PHE A 30 7.57 -2.33 11.42
CA PHE A 30 6.72 -2.71 10.30
C PHE A 30 7.42 -3.66 9.34
N SER A 31 6.78 -4.77 9.03
CA SER A 31 7.12 -5.59 7.88
C SER A 31 6.04 -5.42 6.81
N VAL A 32 6.43 -4.99 5.62
CA VAL A 32 5.49 -4.56 4.58
C VAL A 32 5.69 -5.34 3.29
N LEU A 33 4.61 -5.70 2.62
CA LEU A 33 4.65 -6.33 1.30
C LEU A 33 4.20 -5.33 0.22
N THR A 34 4.92 -5.28 -0.88
CA THR A 34 4.55 -4.49 -2.07
C THR A 34 4.59 -5.32 -3.36
N HIS A 35 3.94 -4.79 -4.39
CA HIS A 35 3.77 -5.44 -5.70
C HIS A 35 3.97 -4.44 -6.83
N CYS A 36 4.51 -4.93 -7.96
CA CYS A 36 4.96 -4.12 -9.08
C CYS A 36 6.08 -3.13 -8.68
N ASN A 37 6.28 -2.10 -9.49
CA ASN A 37 7.11 -0.95 -9.15
C ASN A 37 6.28 0.31 -8.98
N THR A 38 6.53 1.02 -7.88
CA THR A 38 5.87 2.27 -7.51
C THR A 38 6.88 3.28 -6.94
N GLY A 39 8.16 3.06 -7.24
CA GLY A 39 9.27 3.91 -6.80
C GLY A 39 9.51 5.14 -7.66
N SER A 40 10.68 5.71 -7.46
CA SER A 40 11.19 6.84 -8.25
C SER A 40 11.29 6.50 -9.74
N LEU A 41 11.47 5.22 -10.10
CA LEU A 41 11.50 4.79 -11.50
C LEU A 41 10.10 4.71 -12.14
N ALA A 42 9.04 4.85 -11.34
CA ALA A 42 7.65 4.82 -11.80
C ALA A 42 6.94 6.19 -11.68
N THR A 43 7.61 7.20 -11.10
CA THR A 43 7.07 8.56 -10.91
C THR A 43 8.12 9.62 -11.25
N ALA A 44 7.84 10.92 -11.04
CA ALA A 44 8.86 11.95 -11.19
C ALA A 44 9.98 11.86 -10.13
N GLY A 45 9.79 11.05 -9.08
CA GLY A 45 10.74 10.85 -8.00
C GLY A 45 10.06 10.42 -6.70
N TYR A 46 10.84 9.83 -5.79
CA TYR A 46 10.42 9.30 -4.48
C TYR A 46 9.48 8.08 -4.54
N GLY A 47 8.45 8.13 -5.37
CA GLY A 47 7.46 7.05 -5.53
C GLY A 47 6.24 7.19 -4.62
N THR A 48 5.27 6.30 -4.80
CA THR A 48 4.00 6.29 -4.06
C THR A 48 4.03 5.24 -2.95
N ALA A 49 3.66 3.99 -3.21
CA ALA A 49 3.72 2.93 -2.21
C ALA A 49 5.16 2.63 -1.77
N LEU A 50 6.12 2.63 -2.70
CA LEU A 50 7.54 2.57 -2.33
C LEU A 50 7.98 3.82 -1.56
N GLY A 51 7.38 4.99 -1.82
CA GLY A 51 7.60 6.21 -1.05
C GLY A 51 7.17 6.08 0.43
N VAL A 52 6.10 5.33 0.70
CA VAL A 52 5.69 4.98 2.08
C VAL A 52 6.73 4.06 2.74
N ILE A 53 7.26 3.08 2.00
CA ILE A 53 8.35 2.21 2.49
C ILE A 53 9.59 3.05 2.82
N CYS A 54 9.96 3.98 1.95
CA CYS A 54 11.08 4.91 2.16
C CYS A 54 10.87 5.77 3.41
N ALA A 55 9.65 6.27 3.65
CA ALA A 55 9.32 7.04 4.85
C ALA A 55 9.46 6.20 6.13
N LEU A 56 8.87 5.00 6.16
CA LEU A 56 9.01 4.05 7.28
C LEU A 56 10.49 3.70 7.56
N HIS A 57 11.30 3.57 6.51
CA HIS A 57 12.73 3.30 6.64
C HIS A 57 13.49 4.51 7.21
N ALA A 58 13.23 5.71 6.70
CA ALA A 58 13.85 6.95 7.17
C ALA A 58 13.52 7.24 8.64
N GLU A 59 12.32 6.86 9.10
CA GLU A 59 11.88 6.95 10.49
C GLU A 59 12.44 5.82 11.38
N GLY A 60 13.14 4.83 10.81
CA GLY A 60 13.76 3.72 11.55
C GLY A 60 12.77 2.65 12.05
N VAL A 61 11.50 2.75 11.65
CA VAL A 61 10.41 1.84 12.08
C VAL A 61 10.17 0.69 11.10
N LEU A 62 10.82 0.69 9.93
CA LEU A 62 10.78 -0.44 9.00
C LEU A 62 11.67 -1.59 9.49
N GLU A 63 11.08 -2.76 9.69
CA GLU A 63 11.80 -4.02 9.90
C GLU A 63 12.30 -4.60 8.57
N ARG A 64 11.38 -4.76 7.60
CA ARG A 64 11.68 -5.38 6.31
C ARG A 64 10.63 -5.06 5.26
N ALA A 65 11.08 -4.81 4.04
CA ALA A 65 10.24 -4.73 2.86
C ALA A 65 10.27 -6.06 2.09
N TYR A 66 9.11 -6.62 1.77
CA TYR A 66 8.98 -7.73 0.85
C TYR A 66 8.48 -7.17 -0.48
N CYS A 67 9.13 -7.54 -1.57
CA CYS A 67 8.68 -7.23 -2.92
C CYS A 67 8.46 -8.53 -3.69
N THR A 68 7.39 -8.58 -4.46
CA THR A 68 7.07 -9.73 -5.32
C THR A 68 7.73 -9.57 -6.69
N GLU A 69 8.08 -10.65 -7.38
CA GLU A 69 8.75 -10.57 -8.68
C GLU A 69 7.94 -9.83 -9.74
N THR A 70 6.59 -9.91 -9.68
CA THR A 70 5.63 -9.28 -10.60
C THR A 70 5.73 -9.81 -12.03
N ARG A 71 5.35 -11.08 -12.24
CA ARG A 71 5.25 -11.68 -13.58
C ARG A 71 4.15 -10.99 -14.41
N PRO A 72 4.28 -10.96 -15.75
CA PRO A 72 5.39 -11.50 -16.56
C PRO A 72 6.55 -10.52 -16.77
N PHE A 73 6.35 -9.23 -16.46
CA PHE A 73 7.28 -8.15 -16.82
C PHE A 73 8.42 -7.95 -15.82
N ASN A 74 8.31 -8.59 -14.65
CA ASN A 74 9.33 -8.63 -13.61
C ASN A 74 9.65 -7.25 -13.02
N GLN A 75 8.67 -6.35 -12.89
CA GLN A 75 8.94 -5.00 -12.38
C GLN A 75 9.45 -5.03 -10.94
N GLY A 76 8.89 -5.90 -10.09
CA GLY A 76 9.30 -5.95 -8.70
C GLY A 76 10.71 -6.54 -8.51
N SER A 77 11.05 -7.58 -9.26
CA SER A 77 12.41 -8.16 -9.23
C SER A 77 13.47 -7.28 -9.91
N ARG A 78 13.11 -6.53 -10.96
CA ARG A 78 14.08 -5.73 -11.74
C ARG A 78 14.20 -4.29 -11.27
N LEU A 79 13.10 -3.66 -10.88
CA LEU A 79 13.04 -2.23 -10.58
C LEU A 79 12.90 -2.00 -9.07
N THR A 80 11.88 -2.59 -8.44
CA THR A 80 11.65 -2.38 -7.00
C THR A 80 12.81 -2.91 -6.16
N ALA A 81 13.28 -4.13 -6.44
CA ALA A 81 14.45 -4.68 -5.76
C ALA A 81 15.71 -3.85 -5.98
N PHE A 82 15.90 -3.29 -7.19
CA PHE A 82 17.01 -2.38 -7.49
C PHE A 82 16.93 -1.11 -6.64
N GLU A 83 15.77 -0.46 -6.57
CA GLU A 83 15.56 0.75 -5.76
C GLU A 83 15.75 0.47 -4.26
N LEU A 84 15.24 -0.65 -3.76
CA LEU A 84 15.41 -1.06 -2.36
C LEU A 84 16.89 -1.27 -1.99
N VAL A 85 17.66 -1.92 -2.86
CA VAL A 85 19.11 -2.07 -2.68
C VAL A 85 19.82 -0.72 -2.72
N HIS A 86 19.47 0.14 -3.68
CA HIS A 86 20.07 1.46 -3.83
C HIS A 86 19.84 2.33 -2.59
N TYR A 87 18.63 2.29 -2.02
CA TYR A 87 18.29 3.01 -0.79
C TYR A 87 18.76 2.31 0.49
N LYS A 88 19.43 1.16 0.40
CA LYS A 88 19.88 0.34 1.54
C LYS A 88 18.74 -0.07 2.48
N ILE A 89 17.54 -0.26 1.92
CA ILE A 89 16.37 -0.70 2.65
C ILE A 89 16.45 -2.22 2.88
N PRO A 90 16.27 -2.73 4.12
CA PRO A 90 16.28 -4.17 4.36
C PRO A 90 15.11 -4.82 3.63
N ALA A 91 15.42 -5.62 2.61
CA ALA A 91 14.41 -6.15 1.71
C ALA A 91 14.57 -7.63 1.38
N THR A 92 13.49 -8.25 0.91
CA THR A 92 13.46 -9.63 0.43
C THR A 92 12.57 -9.72 -0.81
N LEU A 93 13.13 -10.24 -1.90
CA LEU A 93 12.38 -10.57 -3.11
C LEU A 93 11.72 -11.94 -2.95
N ILE A 94 10.45 -12.05 -3.31
CA ILE A 94 9.68 -13.30 -3.29
C ILE A 94 9.02 -13.55 -4.65
N ALA A 95 8.78 -14.82 -4.98
CA ALA A 95 7.91 -15.16 -6.10
C ALA A 95 6.46 -14.72 -5.82
N ASP A 96 5.69 -14.41 -6.87
CA ASP A 96 4.28 -13.99 -6.72
C ASP A 96 3.46 -15.06 -5.98
N SER A 97 3.75 -16.33 -6.22
CA SER A 97 3.08 -17.49 -5.59
C SER A 97 3.43 -17.69 -4.11
N ALA A 98 4.56 -17.15 -3.63
CA ALA A 98 5.00 -17.30 -2.25
C ALA A 98 4.32 -16.33 -1.28
N ALA A 99 3.63 -15.31 -1.81
CA ALA A 99 3.10 -14.23 -0.99
C ALA A 99 1.98 -14.68 -0.04
N ALA A 100 1.14 -15.65 -0.45
CA ALA A 100 0.12 -16.23 0.43
C ALA A 100 0.74 -16.97 1.62
N ALA A 101 1.86 -17.66 1.41
CA ALA A 101 2.59 -18.35 2.48
C ALA A 101 3.20 -17.33 3.46
N LEU A 102 3.88 -16.31 2.93
CA LEU A 102 4.46 -15.21 3.73
C LEU A 102 3.40 -14.53 4.62
N MET A 103 2.23 -14.29 4.04
CA MET A 103 1.10 -13.71 4.75
C MET A 103 0.56 -14.59 5.88
N LYS A 104 0.46 -15.91 5.63
CA LYS A 104 -0.02 -16.89 6.63
C LYS A 104 0.93 -17.00 7.83
N GLU A 105 2.22 -16.79 7.63
CA GLU A 105 3.21 -16.83 8.71
C GLU A 105 3.15 -15.63 9.68
N SER A 106 2.18 -14.71 9.52
CA SER A 106 1.95 -13.54 10.39
C SER A 106 3.14 -12.59 10.51
N ARG A 107 4.08 -12.64 9.57
CA ARG A 107 5.27 -11.78 9.55
C ARG A 107 5.01 -10.41 8.93
N LEU A 108 3.80 -10.12 8.46
CA LEU A 108 3.46 -8.89 7.74
C LEU A 108 2.52 -7.99 8.56
N SER A 109 2.91 -6.73 8.69
CA SER A 109 2.12 -5.67 9.33
C SER A 109 1.11 -5.06 8.37
N ALA A 110 1.47 -4.93 7.10
CA ALA A 110 0.66 -4.30 6.06
C ALA A 110 1.05 -4.77 4.65
N VAL A 111 0.10 -4.64 3.73
CA VAL A 111 0.35 -4.74 2.29
C VAL A 111 0.09 -3.36 1.69
N ILE A 112 1.05 -2.84 0.92
CA ILE A 112 0.98 -1.51 0.33
C ILE A 112 1.30 -1.54 -1.15
N VAL A 113 0.37 -1.02 -1.96
CA VAL A 113 0.47 -1.04 -3.42
C VAL A 113 0.10 0.31 -4.00
N GLY A 114 0.62 0.58 -5.20
CA GLY A 114 0.21 1.73 -6.00
C GLY A 114 -1.07 1.46 -6.76
N ALA A 115 -1.56 2.48 -7.44
CA ALA A 115 -2.73 2.40 -8.30
C ALA A 115 -2.47 3.04 -9.66
N ASP A 116 -3.17 2.58 -10.68
CA ASP A 116 -3.23 3.23 -11.99
C ASP A 116 -4.48 4.11 -12.15
N HIS A 117 -5.63 3.61 -11.72
CA HIS A 117 -6.87 4.37 -11.68
C HIS A 117 -7.65 3.99 -10.43
N VAL A 118 -8.21 4.95 -9.71
CA VAL A 118 -9.04 4.70 -8.53
C VAL A 118 -10.39 5.33 -8.75
N ALA A 119 -11.44 4.52 -8.91
CA ALA A 119 -12.80 5.05 -9.04
C ALA A 119 -13.24 5.75 -7.73
N ALA A 120 -14.13 6.74 -7.81
CA ALA A 120 -14.66 7.48 -6.66
C ALA A 120 -15.34 6.61 -5.59
N ASN A 121 -15.60 5.36 -5.93
CA ASN A 121 -16.27 4.32 -5.17
C ASN A 121 -15.43 3.03 -5.17
N ALA A 122 -14.19 3.04 -5.67
CA ALA A 122 -13.42 1.82 -5.82
C ALA A 122 -13.07 1.28 -4.44
N LEU A 123 -13.22 -0.04 -4.26
CA LEU A 123 -12.49 -0.75 -3.20
C LEU A 123 -11.00 -0.47 -3.45
N PRO A 124 -10.13 -0.47 -2.43
CA PRO A 124 -8.71 -0.13 -2.58
C PRO A 124 -7.89 -1.14 -3.42
N TYR A 125 -8.38 -1.53 -4.61
CA TYR A 125 -7.89 -2.62 -5.44
C TYR A 125 -8.06 -2.31 -6.93
N VAL A 126 -7.26 -1.39 -7.45
CA VAL A 126 -7.01 -1.22 -8.90
C VAL A 126 -5.54 -0.75 -8.97
N GLN A 127 -4.53 -1.46 -9.47
CA GLN A 127 -4.41 -2.31 -10.66
C GLN A 127 -3.16 -3.22 -10.52
N CYS A 128 -3.31 -4.55 -10.64
CA CYS A 128 -2.50 -5.48 -11.45
C CYS A 128 -3.25 -6.83 -11.47
N ILE A 129 -3.10 -7.64 -12.52
CA ILE A 129 -3.83 -8.93 -12.70
C ILE A 129 -3.64 -9.92 -11.53
N ILE A 130 -2.67 -9.70 -10.65
CA ILE A 130 -2.37 -10.53 -9.48
C ILE A 130 -3.20 -10.13 -8.24
N THR A 131 -3.74 -8.91 -8.14
CA THR A 131 -4.49 -8.49 -6.95
C THR A 131 -5.76 -9.32 -6.76
N SER A 132 -6.41 -9.80 -7.82
CA SER A 132 -7.58 -10.68 -7.75
C SER A 132 -7.32 -12.00 -6.99
N ARG A 133 -6.08 -12.51 -6.99
CA ARG A 133 -5.68 -13.69 -6.19
C ARG A 133 -5.34 -13.35 -4.74
N PHE A 134 -4.88 -12.12 -4.47
CA PHE A 134 -4.71 -11.62 -3.09
C PHE A 134 -6.05 -11.26 -2.43
N THR A 135 -7.04 -10.78 -3.20
CA THR A 135 -8.35 -10.36 -2.69
C THR A 135 -9.11 -11.50 -2.01
N LEU A 136 -9.00 -12.74 -2.52
CA LEU A 136 -9.61 -13.93 -1.90
C LEU A 136 -9.06 -14.25 -0.50
N LEU A 137 -7.89 -13.73 -0.16
CA LEU A 137 -7.24 -13.98 1.12
C LEU A 137 -7.60 -12.93 2.18
N HIS A 138 -8.24 -11.80 1.83
CA HIS A 138 -8.53 -10.68 2.76
C HIS A 138 -9.28 -11.08 4.04
N ARG A 139 -10.00 -12.22 4.04
CA ARG A 139 -10.67 -12.76 5.23
C ARG A 139 -9.71 -13.27 6.33
N PHE A 140 -8.41 -13.39 6.02
CA PHE A 140 -7.39 -13.95 6.91
C PHE A 140 -6.08 -13.13 6.93
N LEU A 141 -6.08 -11.89 6.44
CA LEU A 141 -4.84 -11.14 6.14
C LEU A 141 -4.65 -9.82 6.92
N PRO A 142 -3.40 -9.33 7.04
CA PRO A 142 -3.13 -7.95 7.44
C PRO A 142 -3.80 -6.94 6.50
N SER A 143 -4.15 -5.78 7.05
CA SER A 143 -4.78 -4.67 6.32
C SER A 143 -3.99 -4.30 5.05
N THR A 144 -4.69 -4.22 3.92
CA THR A 144 -4.13 -3.79 2.63
C THR A 144 -4.48 -2.33 2.37
N TYR A 145 -3.49 -1.53 1.94
CA TYR A 145 -3.62 -0.10 1.75
C TYR A 145 -3.11 0.35 0.37
N LEU A 146 -3.81 1.35 -0.20
CA LEU A 146 -3.55 1.92 -1.51
C LEU A 146 -3.10 3.36 -1.37
N PHE A 147 -2.05 3.74 -2.10
CA PHE A 147 -1.48 5.08 -2.05
C PHE A 147 -1.40 5.71 -3.46
N PRO A 148 -2.53 6.13 -4.05
CA PRO A 148 -2.55 6.77 -5.36
C PRO A 148 -2.27 8.28 -5.26
N PRO A 149 -1.66 8.91 -6.28
CA PRO A 149 -1.70 10.36 -6.44
C PRO A 149 -3.10 10.82 -6.85
N GLU A 150 -3.48 12.04 -6.48
CA GLU A 150 -4.85 12.55 -6.67
C GLU A 150 -5.31 12.54 -8.12
N LYS A 151 -4.41 12.84 -9.06
CA LYS A 151 -4.68 12.81 -10.50
C LYS A 151 -5.11 11.44 -11.04
N LYS A 152 -4.90 10.36 -10.28
CA LYS A 152 -5.35 9.00 -10.63
C LYS A 152 -6.74 8.66 -10.08
N LEU A 153 -7.39 9.58 -9.35
CA LEU A 153 -8.77 9.44 -8.90
C LEU A 153 -9.76 9.80 -10.02
N SER A 154 -10.75 8.95 -10.25
CA SER A 154 -11.82 9.16 -11.21
C SER A 154 -13.07 9.68 -10.52
N SER A 155 -13.73 10.67 -11.14
CA SER A 155 -15.01 11.24 -10.67
C SER A 155 -16.23 10.36 -10.95
N ARG A 156 -16.09 9.27 -11.71
CA ARG A 156 -17.20 8.36 -12.03
C ARG A 156 -17.54 7.48 -10.82
N LYS A 157 -18.82 7.51 -10.42
CA LYS A 157 -19.42 6.55 -9.50
C LYS A 157 -19.71 5.23 -10.25
N ASP A 158 -19.36 4.14 -9.62
CA ASP A 158 -19.48 2.73 -9.99
C ASP A 158 -20.13 2.07 -8.74
N PRO A 159 -21.15 1.22 -8.90
CA PRO A 159 -22.12 0.92 -7.85
C PRO A 159 -21.65 0.12 -6.60
N GLN A 160 -20.34 -0.08 -6.36
CA GLN A 160 -19.88 -0.85 -5.19
C GLN A 160 -19.30 0.04 -4.07
N ARG A 161 -19.74 -0.19 -2.82
CA ARG A 161 -19.41 0.58 -1.60
C ARG A 161 -17.92 0.54 -1.25
N SER A 162 -17.24 1.69 -1.12
CA SER A 162 -15.79 1.71 -0.82
C SER A 162 -15.22 3.03 -0.27
N TYR A 163 -13.97 2.97 0.26
CA TYR A 163 -13.25 4.08 0.89
C TYR A 163 -11.91 4.38 0.19
N CYS A 164 -11.63 5.67 -0.07
CA CYS A 164 -10.35 6.22 -0.55
C CYS A 164 -9.72 7.10 0.53
N ILE A 165 -8.39 7.13 0.64
CA ILE A 165 -7.65 8.05 1.52
C ILE A 165 -7.25 9.27 0.69
N HIS A 166 -7.84 10.43 1.00
CA HIS A 166 -7.53 11.73 0.37
C HIS A 166 -6.46 12.49 1.17
N GLY A 167 -5.60 13.23 0.45
CA GLY A 167 -4.40 13.88 0.97
C GLY A 167 -4.62 15.09 1.89
N GLU A 168 -5.82 15.67 1.94
CA GLU A 168 -6.04 16.91 2.72
C GLU A 168 -7.34 16.97 3.56
N ASP A 169 -8.13 15.88 3.67
CA ASP A 169 -9.47 15.99 4.26
C ASP A 169 -9.83 14.87 5.26
N LEU A 170 -8.90 14.55 6.18
CA LEU A 170 -9.03 13.47 7.17
C LEU A 170 -9.36 13.91 8.60
N VAL A 171 -9.42 15.21 8.90
CA VAL A 171 -9.75 15.66 10.27
C VAL A 171 -11.26 15.74 10.52
N SER A 172 -12.10 15.95 9.48
CA SER A 172 -13.52 16.24 9.70
C SER A 172 -14.45 15.01 9.73
N LYS A 173 -14.06 13.86 9.16
CA LYS A 173 -14.95 12.69 8.99
C LYS A 173 -14.62 11.47 9.86
N LEU A 174 -13.54 11.51 10.64
CA LEU A 174 -13.12 10.43 11.54
C LEU A 174 -13.65 10.58 12.99
N LEU A 175 -14.47 11.60 13.28
CA LEU A 175 -14.97 11.92 14.64
C LEU A 175 -16.39 11.41 14.96
N HIS A 176 -16.91 10.39 14.27
CA HIS A 176 -18.15 9.73 14.70
C HIS A 176 -17.89 8.33 15.32
N PRO A 177 -17.82 8.23 16.65
CA PRO A 177 -17.74 6.94 17.35
C PRO A 177 -19.16 6.33 17.40
N GLY A 178 -19.48 5.38 16.52
CA GLY A 178 -20.86 4.86 16.55
C GLY A 178 -21.31 3.72 15.64
N SER A 179 -20.44 2.95 14.98
CA SER A 179 -20.92 1.76 14.23
C SER A 179 -19.92 0.61 14.19
N TRP A 180 -19.56 0.12 15.37
CA TRP A 180 -18.82 -1.13 15.53
C TRP A 180 -19.67 -2.03 16.43
N PHE A 181 -20.26 -3.08 15.85
CA PHE A 181 -20.81 -4.32 16.45
C PHE A 181 -22.02 -4.77 15.62
N GLY A 182 -21.87 -5.89 14.93
CA GLY A 182 -22.90 -6.49 14.08
C GLY A 182 -22.59 -7.96 13.86
N THR A 183 -22.71 -8.72 14.94
CA THR A 183 -22.74 -10.18 15.04
C THR A 183 -23.60 -10.80 13.93
N LEU A 184 -23.09 -11.82 13.24
CA LEU A 184 -23.94 -12.95 12.84
C LEU A 184 -23.12 -14.24 12.93
N LEU A 185 -23.27 -14.89 14.08
CA LEU A 185 -22.95 -16.29 14.33
C LEU A 185 -24.31 -16.99 14.45
N LEU A 186 -24.52 -18.06 13.67
CA LEU A 186 -25.43 -19.20 13.84
C LEU A 186 -26.20 -19.58 12.57
N MET A 187 -26.06 -20.88 12.26
CA MET A 187 -26.70 -21.74 11.26
C MET A 187 -26.19 -21.66 9.82
#